data_AF-A0A965HL23-F1
#
_entry.id   AF-A0A965HL23-F1
#
_cell.length_a   1.000
_cell.length_b   1.000
_cell.length_c   1.000
_cell.angle_alpha   90.00
_cell.angle_beta   90.00
_cell.angle_gamma   90.00
#
_symmetry.space_group_name_H-M   'P 1'
#
loop_
_entity.id
_entity.type
_entity.pdbx_description
1 polymer ?
#
loop_
_entity_poly.entity_id
_entity_poly.type
_entity_poly.pdbx_seq_one_letter_code
_entity_poly.pdbx_strand_id
1 'polypeptide(L)' 'TTIVREYPEDFGPGKEAYYPVPAPDSKALYDKYATKAQGEKGVTFVGRLATYRYYNMDQVVAMALTEYEKLKAR' A
#
# COMPACT_ATOMS: atom_id res chain seq x y z
N THR A 1 14.39 25.57 19.41
CA THR A 1 13.28 24.60 19.33
C THR A 1 12.94 24.39 17.87
N THR A 2 12.50 23.19 17.49
CA THR A 2 12.07 22.87 16.11
C THR A 2 10.62 22.44 16.16
N ILE A 3 9.79 22.99 15.28
CA ILE A 3 8.36 22.70 15.20
C ILE A 3 8.05 22.29 13.76
N VAL A 4 7.28 21.21 13.59
CA VAL A 4 6.70 20.83 12.29
C VAL A 4 5.20 21.11 12.33
N ARG A 5 4.66 21.57 11.20
CA ARG A 5 3.23 21.74 10.99
C ARG A 5 2.83 20.92 9.78
N GLU A 6 1.76 20.16 9.91
CA GLU A 6 1.23 19.33 8.85
C GLU A 6 -0.03 19.97 8.30
N TYR A 7 -0.13 20.01 6.97
CA TYR A 7 -1.28 20.55 6.26
C TYR A 7 -1.80 19.47 5.32
N PRO A 8 -3.09 19.12 5.37
CA PRO A 8 -3.66 18.16 4.44
C PRO A 8 -3.67 18.74 3.03
N GLU A 9 -3.43 17.88 2.03
CA GLU A 9 -3.44 18.26 0.64
C GLU A 9 -4.02 17.12 -0.21
N ASP A 10 -4.79 17.47 -1.24
CA ASP A 10 -5.22 16.51 -2.24
C ASP A 10 -4.02 15.97 -3.03
N PHE A 11 -4.06 14.65 -3.27
CA PHE A 11 -3.08 13.99 -4.11
C PHE A 11 -3.16 14.51 -5.56
N GLY A 12 -2.02 14.57 -6.23
CA GLY A 12 -1.90 14.92 -7.64
C GLY A 12 -0.58 14.43 -8.23
N PRO A 13 -0.44 14.41 -9.57
CA PRO A 13 0.80 14.00 -10.22
C PRO A 13 2.01 14.76 -9.68
N GLY A 14 3.08 14.03 -9.34
CA GLY A 14 4.31 14.60 -8.76
C GLY A 14 4.29 14.82 -7.25
N LYS A 15 3.18 14.52 -6.56
CA LYS A 15 3.09 14.55 -5.09
C LYS A 15 3.28 13.16 -4.49
N GLU A 16 3.78 13.11 -3.26
CA GLU A 16 3.94 11.87 -2.50
C GLU A 16 2.57 11.34 -2.06
N ALA A 17 2.35 10.04 -2.22
CA ALA A 17 1.09 9.39 -1.85
C ALA A 17 1.15 8.88 -0.41
N TYR A 18 0.68 9.67 0.55
CA TYR A 18 0.76 9.30 1.97
C TYR A 18 -0.35 8.34 2.44
N TYR A 19 -1.59 8.56 1.98
CA TYR A 19 -2.77 7.89 2.50
C TYR A 19 -3.68 7.38 1.38
N PRO A 20 -4.13 6.11 1.43
CA PRO A 20 -5.25 5.68 0.60
C PRO A 20 -6.55 6.31 1.08
N VAL A 21 -7.49 6.55 0.18
CA VAL A 21 -8.84 7.04 0.48
C VAL A 21 -9.82 5.88 0.32
N PRO A 22 -10.31 5.25 1.41
CA PRO A 22 -11.24 4.14 1.31
C PRO A 22 -12.62 4.59 0.83
N ALA A 23 -12.92 4.34 -0.44
CA ALA A 23 -14.20 4.64 -1.06
C ALA A 23 -14.59 3.56 -2.10
N PRO A 24 -15.89 3.37 -2.42
CA PRO A 24 -16.33 2.32 -3.33
C PRO A 24 -15.67 2.34 -4.71
N ASP A 25 -15.46 3.53 -5.26
CA ASP A 25 -14.78 3.78 -6.53
C ASP A 25 -13.29 3.42 -6.48
N SER A 26 -12.58 3.85 -5.43
CA SER A 26 -11.18 3.50 -5.20
C SER A 26 -11.00 1.99 -5.00
N LYS A 27 -11.95 1.33 -4.33
CA LYS A 27 -11.94 -0.12 -4.11
C LYS A 27 -12.12 -0.84 -5.44
N ALA A 28 -13.09 -0.43 -6.25
CA ALA A 28 -13.33 -1.02 -7.56
C ALA A 28 -12.11 -0.86 -8.49
N LEU A 29 -11.39 0.26 -8.39
CA LEU A 29 -10.13 0.46 -9.12
C LEU A 29 -9.00 -0.42 -8.57
N TYR A 30 -8.84 -0.48 -7.25
CA TYR A 30 -7.86 -1.35 -6.60
C TYR A 30 -8.07 -2.82 -6.97
N ASP A 31 -9.31 -3.31 -6.95
CA ASP A 31 -9.63 -4.71 -7.27
C ASP A 31 -9.14 -5.09 -8.68
N LYS A 32 -9.24 -4.17 -9.66
CA LYS A 32 -8.69 -4.37 -11.02
C LYS A 32 -7.16 -4.51 -11.00
N TYR A 33 -6.47 -3.69 -10.21
CA TYR A 33 -5.00 -3.77 -10.08
C TYR A 33 -4.57 -4.99 -9.27
N ALA A 34 -5.33 -5.41 -8.26
CA ALA A 34 -5.09 -6.62 -7.49
C ALA A 34 -5.16 -7.87 -8.39
N THR A 35 -6.16 -7.95 -9.28
CA THR A 35 -6.22 -9.02 -10.30
C THR A 35 -5.01 -9.01 -11.22
N LYS A 36 -4.56 -7.84 -11.69
CA LYS A 36 -3.34 -7.75 -12.52
C LYS A 36 -2.09 -8.20 -11.75
N ALA A 37 -1.94 -7.74 -10.51
CA ALA A 37 -0.82 -8.09 -9.64
C ALA A 37 -0.69 -9.59 -9.41
N GLN A 38 -1.81 -10.33 -9.34
CA GLN A 38 -1.80 -11.80 -9.24
C GLN A 38 -1.22 -12.50 -10.49
N GLY A 39 -1.29 -11.86 -11.65
CA GLY A 39 -0.74 -12.37 -12.90
C GLY A 39 0.75 -12.12 -13.09
N GLU A 40 1.35 -11.20 -12.31
CA GLU A 40 2.75 -10.81 -12.45
C GLU A 40 3.69 -11.87 -11.86
N LYS A 41 4.47 -12.51 -12.73
CA LYS A 41 5.39 -13.59 -12.34
C LYS A 41 6.66 -13.03 -11.71
N GLY A 42 7.09 -13.64 -10.60
CA GLY A 42 8.32 -13.24 -9.90
C GLY A 42 8.22 -11.93 -9.14
N VAL A 43 7.02 -11.33 -9.03
CA VAL A 43 6.77 -10.09 -8.30
C VAL A 43 5.82 -10.39 -7.14
N THR A 44 6.04 -9.75 -5.98
CA THR A 44 5.13 -9.81 -4.83
C THR A 44 4.94 -8.40 -4.30
N PHE A 45 3.68 -7.97 -4.24
CA PHE A 45 3.29 -6.61 -3.87
C PHE A 45 2.97 -6.55 -2.38
N VAL A 46 3.72 -5.76 -1.62
CA VAL A 46 3.59 -5.66 -0.16
C VAL A 46 3.61 -4.21 0.33
N GLY A 47 2.94 -3.97 1.46
CA GLY A 47 2.92 -2.67 2.14
C GLY A 47 1.78 -1.74 1.71
N ARG A 48 1.69 -0.60 2.41
CA ARG A 48 0.59 0.38 2.36
C ARG A 48 0.17 0.73 0.93
N LEU A 49 1.12 1.13 0.09
CA LEU A 49 0.86 1.61 -1.26
C LEU A 49 0.55 0.47 -2.22
N ALA A 50 1.30 -0.63 -2.12
CA ALA A 50 1.14 -1.76 -3.03
C ALA A 50 -0.20 -2.49 -2.83
N THR A 51 -0.73 -2.49 -1.60
CA THR A 51 -2.01 -3.14 -1.28
C THR A 51 -3.16 -2.16 -1.09
N TYR A 52 -2.94 -0.86 -1.35
CA TYR A 52 -3.92 0.23 -1.17
C TYR A 52 -4.71 0.15 0.15
N ARG A 53 -3.99 0.08 1.28
CA ARG A 53 -4.59 -0.09 2.61
C ARG A 53 -3.95 0.83 3.62
N TYR A 54 -4.76 1.38 4.51
CA TYR A 54 -4.26 2.19 5.60
C TYR A 54 -3.62 1.26 6.65
N TYR A 55 -2.28 1.25 6.70
CA TYR A 55 -1.52 0.48 7.67
C TYR A 55 -0.66 1.34 8.58
N ASN A 56 -0.61 0.98 9.86
CA ASN A 56 0.44 1.39 10.80
C ASN A 56 1.73 0.61 10.56
N MET A 57 2.83 1.05 11.19
CA MET A 57 4.16 0.46 10.98
C MET A 57 4.21 -1.03 11.35
N ASP A 58 3.65 -1.39 12.50
CA ASP A 58 3.59 -2.77 13.00
C ASP A 58 2.85 -3.71 12.03
N GLN A 59 1.77 -3.22 11.42
CA GLN A 59 0.98 -3.99 10.46
C GLN A 59 1.76 -4.24 9.15
N VAL A 60 2.53 -3.25 8.69
CA VAL A 60 3.41 -3.42 7.51
C VAL A 60 4.55 -4.39 7.82
N VAL A 61 5.15 -4.30 9.01
CA VAL A 61 6.22 -5.23 9.43
C VAL A 61 5.68 -6.66 9.53
N ALA A 62 4.54 -6.86 10.17
CA ALA A 62 3.90 -8.18 10.29
C ALA A 62 3.55 -8.76 8.91
N MET A 63 3.03 -7.93 8.00
CA MET A 63 2.78 -8.31 6.61
C MET A 63 4.08 -8.78 5.93
N ALA A 64 5.15 -8.00 6.03
CA ALA A 64 6.43 -8.34 5.38
C ALA A 64 6.98 -9.68 5.89
N LEU A 65 6.94 -9.93 7.21
CA LEU A 65 7.38 -11.19 7.79
C LEU A 65 6.50 -12.36 7.33
N THR A 66 5.18 -12.16 7.29
CA THR A 66 4.23 -13.18 6.83
C THR A 66 4.45 -13.53 5.35
N GLU A 67 4.66 -12.53 4.50
CA GLU A 67 4.92 -12.76 3.07
C GLU A 67 6.29 -13.41 2.84
N TYR A 68 7.31 -13.05 3.63
CA TYR A 68 8.61 -13.70 3.57
C TYR A 68 8.52 -15.21 3.86
N GLU A 69 7.82 -15.62 4.93
CA GLU A 69 7.68 -17.05 5.25
C GLU A 69 6.93 -17.82 4.13
N LYS A 70 5.94 -17.20 3.49
CA LYS A 70 5.27 -17.78 2.31
C LYS A 70 6.25 -17.95 1.16
N LEU A 71 7.06 -16.93 0.86
CA LEU A 71 8.01 -16.96 -0.25
C LEU A 71 9.13 -17.98 -0.02
N LYS A 72 9.61 -18.12 1.21
CA LYS A 72 10.60 -19.11 1.60
C LYS A 72 10.11 -20.55 1.45
N ALA A 73 8.80 -20.78 1.57
CA ALA A 73 8.16 -22.09 1.44
C ALA A 73 7.77 -22.46 -0.01
N ARG A 74 7.95 -21.55 -0.98
CA ARG A 74 7.70 -21.80 -2.41
C ARG A 74 8.88 -22.53 -3.06
#